data_AF-A0A512PJJ6-F1
#
_entry.id   AF-A0A512PJJ6-F1
#
_cell.length_a   1.000
_cell.length_b   1.000
_cell.length_c   1.000
_cell.angle_alpha   90.00
_cell.angle_beta   90.00
_cell.angle_gamma   90.00
#
_symmetry.space_group_name_H-M   'P 1'
#
loop_
_entity.id
_entity.type
_entity.pdbx_description
1 polymer ?
#
loop_
_entity_poly.entity_id
_entity_poly.type
_entity_poly.pdbx_seq_one_letter_code
_entity_poly.pdbx_strand_id
1 'polypeptide(L)'
;MEFRKSILLGVAALSFGEAITFAPATVEASSWHSSAIPYRLRGHWYAKVNPHQGVKIYRHYIHYSGEKSLHVKWKYIGNHFYKFYPTNYGGGAFSLHYFGPHKITMESFWHSYFR
;
A
#
# COMPACT_ATOMS: atom_id res chain seq x y z
N MET A 1 -10.34 -53.98 -43.57
CA MET A 1 -9.00 -53.60 -43.05
C MET A 1 -8.52 -52.43 -43.91
N GLU A 2 -9.05 -51.23 -43.70
CA GLU A 2 -8.70 -50.23 -42.67
C GLU A 2 -7.32 -49.61 -42.93
N PHE A 3 -7.26 -48.59 -43.80
CA PHE A 3 -6.08 -47.73 -43.95
C PHE A 3 -5.98 -46.79 -42.73
N ARG A 4 -5.13 -47.19 -41.79
CA ARG A 4 -4.92 -46.54 -40.49
C ARG A 4 -4.06 -45.28 -40.65
N LYS A 5 -4.70 -44.12 -40.49
CA LYS A 5 -4.37 -43.03 -39.54
C LYS A 5 -2.89 -42.85 -39.11
N SER A 6 -1.96 -42.59 -40.04
CA SER A 6 -0.55 -42.33 -39.68
C SER A 6 -0.04 -40.91 -39.95
N ILE A 7 -0.89 -39.97 -40.38
CA ILE A 7 -0.51 -38.55 -40.60
C ILE A 7 -1.17 -37.63 -39.57
N LEU A 8 -1.25 -38.07 -38.31
CA LEU A 8 -1.68 -37.22 -37.18
C LEU A 8 -0.74 -37.40 -35.97
N LEU A 9 0.51 -37.75 -36.22
CA LEU A 9 1.59 -37.84 -35.22
C LEU A 9 2.44 -36.57 -35.13
N GLY A 10 1.99 -35.45 -35.71
CA GLY A 10 2.72 -34.17 -35.72
C GLY A 10 2.25 -33.11 -34.72
N VAL A 11 1.12 -33.30 -34.03
CA VAL A 11 0.50 -32.22 -33.21
C VAL A 11 0.51 -32.52 -31.71
N ALA A 12 0.99 -33.69 -31.28
CA ALA A 12 0.94 -34.11 -29.88
C ALA A 12 2.12 -33.66 -29.00
N ALA A 13 2.98 -32.74 -29.47
CA ALA A 13 4.19 -32.35 -28.74
C ALA A 13 4.26 -30.87 -28.29
N LEU A 14 3.19 -30.08 -28.47
CA LEU A 14 3.11 -28.70 -27.96
C LEU A 14 2.00 -28.47 -26.91
N SER A 15 1.32 -29.54 -26.47
CA SER A 15 0.26 -29.45 -25.46
C SER A 15 0.76 -29.56 -24.02
N PHE A 16 2.06 -29.74 -23.78
CA PHE A 16 2.68 -29.43 -22.49
C PHE A 16 3.15 -27.97 -22.47
N GLY A 17 2.26 -27.06 -22.84
CA GLY A 17 2.33 -25.73 -22.27
C GLY A 17 2.09 -25.93 -20.79
N GLU A 18 3.14 -25.80 -19.98
CA GLU A 18 3.02 -25.64 -18.54
C GLU A 18 1.85 -24.70 -18.32
N ALA A 19 0.77 -25.22 -17.73
CA ALA A 19 -0.18 -24.39 -17.07
C ALA A 19 0.64 -23.73 -15.96
N ILE A 20 1.23 -22.57 -16.26
CA ILE A 20 1.65 -21.62 -15.26
C ILE A 20 0.32 -21.25 -14.61
N THR A 21 -0.08 -22.05 -13.64
CA THR A 21 -1.02 -21.66 -12.62
C THR A 21 -0.33 -20.50 -11.94
N PHE A 22 -0.55 -19.31 -12.49
CA PHE A 22 -0.59 -18.11 -11.69
C PHE A 22 -1.73 -18.40 -10.71
N ALA A 23 -1.40 -19.09 -9.62
CA ALA A 23 -2.20 -18.98 -8.41
C ALA A 23 -2.41 -17.47 -8.28
N PRO A 24 -3.65 -16.97 -8.31
CA PRO A 24 -3.87 -15.57 -8.01
C PRO A 24 -3.19 -15.41 -6.67
N ALA A 25 -2.09 -14.63 -6.63
CA ALA A 25 -1.44 -14.31 -5.39
C ALA A 25 -2.60 -13.81 -4.55
N THR A 26 -3.00 -14.62 -3.56
CA THR A 26 -4.00 -14.22 -2.59
C THR A 26 -3.41 -12.97 -2.03
N VAL A 27 -3.89 -11.82 -2.52
CA VAL A 27 -3.72 -10.54 -1.89
C VAL A 27 -4.39 -10.78 -0.57
N GLU A 28 -3.63 -11.30 0.40
CA GLU A 28 -4.03 -11.32 1.78
C GLU A 28 -4.43 -9.89 2.03
N ALA A 29 -5.74 -9.68 2.18
CA ALA A 29 -6.30 -8.36 2.32
C ALA A 29 -5.59 -7.74 3.51
N SER A 30 -4.64 -6.83 3.23
CA SER A 30 -3.68 -6.39 4.25
C SER A 30 -4.42 -5.92 5.49
N SER A 31 -4.24 -6.66 6.58
CA SER A 31 -4.99 -6.48 7.82
C SER A 31 -4.69 -5.11 8.42
N TRP A 32 -5.71 -4.50 9.03
CA TRP A 32 -5.53 -3.27 9.78
C TRP A 32 -4.80 -3.55 11.09
N HIS A 33 -3.64 -2.93 11.27
CA HIS A 33 -2.86 -3.01 12.49
C HIS A 33 -3.25 -1.91 13.48
N SER A 34 -3.51 -2.30 14.73
CA SER A 34 -3.60 -1.40 15.89
C SER A 34 -2.24 -1.18 16.57
N SER A 35 -1.21 -1.91 16.14
CA SER A 35 0.16 -1.76 16.64
C SER A 35 0.75 -0.41 16.25
N ALA A 36 1.91 -0.07 16.82
CA ALA A 36 2.54 1.21 16.56
C ALA A 36 2.91 1.37 15.07
N ILE A 37 2.56 2.52 14.46
CA ILE A 37 2.89 2.92 13.08
C ILE A 37 4.39 2.68 12.81
N PRO A 38 4.84 2.19 11.65
CA PRO A 38 6.25 1.90 11.42
C PRO A 38 7.19 3.08 11.72
N TYR A 39 8.32 2.81 12.39
CA TYR A 39 9.23 3.86 12.88
C TYR A 39 9.70 4.82 11.79
N ARG A 40 9.90 4.31 10.56
CA ARG A 40 10.36 5.09 9.40
C ARG A 40 9.41 6.22 9.00
N LEU A 41 8.12 6.09 9.33
CA LEU A 41 7.08 7.08 9.06
C LEU A 41 6.93 8.09 10.20
N ARG A 42 7.40 7.75 11.41
CA ARG A 42 7.23 8.60 12.59
C ARG A 42 8.11 9.84 12.50
N GLY A 43 7.67 10.90 13.16
CA GLY A 43 8.36 12.19 13.20
C GLY A 43 7.47 13.33 12.73
N HIS A 44 8.08 14.51 12.64
CA HIS A 44 7.43 15.70 12.11
C HIS A 44 7.78 15.84 10.63
N TRP A 45 6.77 15.94 9.79
CA TRP A 45 6.89 16.16 8.36
C TRP A 45 6.31 17.53 8.02
N TYR A 46 7.14 18.39 7.44
CA TYR A 46 6.80 19.76 7.08
C TYR A 46 6.19 19.81 5.68
N ALA A 47 5.10 20.55 5.52
CA ALA A 47 4.46 20.69 4.22
C ALA A 47 5.39 21.46 3.25
N LYS A 48 5.49 20.97 2.00
CA LYS A 48 6.37 21.59 0.98
C LYS A 48 6.06 23.07 0.76
N VAL A 49 4.76 23.35 0.61
CA VAL A 49 4.25 24.64 0.15
C VAL A 49 4.21 25.65 1.30
N ASN A 50 4.08 25.16 2.54
CA ASN A 50 4.10 25.99 3.74
C ASN A 50 4.84 25.27 4.87
N PRO A 51 6.14 25.49 5.03
CA PRO A 51 6.95 24.81 6.05
C PRO A 51 6.56 25.13 7.51
N HIS A 52 5.71 26.14 7.76
CA HIS A 52 5.15 26.39 9.09
C HIS A 52 4.01 25.43 9.44
N GLN A 53 3.50 24.69 8.46
CA GLN A 53 2.45 23.69 8.58
C GLN A 53 3.04 22.30 8.38
N GLY A 54 2.39 21.27 8.93
CA GLY A 54 2.92 19.92 8.85
C GLY A 54 2.00 18.87 9.44
N VAL A 55 2.54 17.67 9.49
CA VAL A 55 1.93 16.49 10.10
C VAL A 55 2.93 15.80 11.01
N LYS A 56 2.52 15.55 12.25
CA LYS A 56 3.28 14.76 13.21
C LYS A 56 2.70 13.36 13.26
N ILE A 57 3.54 12.37 12.94
CA ILE A 57 3.18 10.96 12.97
C ILE A 57 3.83 10.33 14.21
N TYR A 58 2.99 9.87 15.13
CA TYR A 58 3.38 9.21 16.38
C TYR A 58 3.09 7.71 16.34
N ARG A 59 3.23 7.02 17.48
CA ARG A 59 3.00 5.56 17.55
C ARG A 59 1.59 5.16 17.10
N HIS A 60 0.56 5.85 17.57
CA HIS A 60 -0.85 5.51 17.26
C HIS A 60 -1.65 6.72 16.79
N TYR A 61 -0.98 7.86 16.56
CA TYR A 61 -1.65 9.13 16.28
C TYR A 61 -1.02 9.85 15.09
N ILE A 62 -1.87 10.53 14.33
CA ILE A 62 -1.47 11.48 13.30
C ILE A 62 -2.08 12.83 13.67
N HIS A 63 -1.25 13.87 13.71
CA HIS A 63 -1.66 15.22 14.11
C HIS A 63 -1.27 16.22 13.03
N TYR A 64 -2.26 16.81 12.38
CA TYR A 64 -2.06 17.93 11.46
C TYR A 64 -2.01 19.24 12.23
N SER A 65 -1.13 20.15 11.81
CA SER A 65 -1.04 21.49 12.40
C SER A 65 -2.41 22.20 12.40
N GLY A 66 -2.84 22.67 13.57
CA GLY A 66 -4.13 23.36 13.75
C GLY A 66 -5.34 22.42 13.93
N GLU A 67 -5.15 21.10 13.88
CA GLU A 67 -6.24 20.12 14.01
C GLU A 67 -6.12 19.26 15.27
N LYS A 68 -7.18 18.51 15.58
CA LYS A 68 -7.14 17.48 16.65
C LYS A 68 -6.36 16.26 16.18
N SER A 69 -5.71 15.59 17.12
CA SER A 69 -5.00 14.33 16.82
C SER A 69 -5.97 13.20 16.46
N LEU A 70 -5.66 12.49 15.38
CA LEU A 70 -6.37 11.31 14.92
C LEU A 70 -5.71 10.07 15.50
N HIS A 71 -6.45 9.25 16.23
CA HIS A 71 -6.00 7.89 16.58
C HIS A 71 -6.25 6.98 15.38
N VAL A 72 -5.25 6.23 14.93
CA VAL A 72 -5.34 5.50 13.66
C VAL A 72 -4.96 4.03 13.78
N LYS A 73 -5.63 3.18 13.00
CA LYS A 73 -5.08 1.90 12.56
C LYS A 73 -4.32 2.12 11.25
N TRP A 74 -3.33 1.29 10.95
CA TRP A 74 -2.57 1.38 9.72
C TRP A 74 -2.50 0.05 8.99
N LYS A 75 -2.29 0.07 7.67
CA LYS A 75 -1.98 -1.12 6.88
C LYS A 75 -0.97 -0.82 5.80
N TYR A 76 -0.07 -1.77 5.53
CA TYR A 76 0.87 -1.68 4.42
C TYR A 76 0.27 -2.32 3.18
N ILE A 77 0.16 -1.58 2.09
CA ILE A 77 -0.50 -2.06 0.86
C ILE A 77 0.49 -2.38 -0.27
N GLY A 78 1.79 -2.44 0.03
CA GLY A 78 2.84 -2.68 -0.95
C GLY A 78 3.43 -1.40 -1.54
N ASN A 79 4.57 -1.52 -2.23
CA ASN A 79 5.27 -0.43 -2.92
C ASN A 79 5.44 0.86 -2.07
N HIS A 80 5.79 0.71 -0.79
CA HIS A 80 5.92 1.82 0.17
C HIS A 80 4.65 2.64 0.43
N PHE A 81 3.48 2.14 0.04
CA PHE A 81 2.21 2.75 0.38
C PHE A 81 1.64 2.20 1.68
N TYR A 82 1.04 3.11 2.41
CA TYR A 82 0.36 2.88 3.69
C TYR A 82 -1.04 3.46 3.62
N LYS A 83 -2.02 2.78 4.22
CA LYS A 83 -3.30 3.40 4.55
C LYS A 83 -3.42 3.59 6.04
N PHE A 84 -4.11 4.66 6.43
CA PHE A 84 -4.46 4.98 7.81
C PHE A 84 -5.96 5.09 7.92
N TYR A 85 -6.54 4.50 8.97
CA TYR A 85 -7.96 4.55 9.27
C TYR A 85 -8.16 5.22 10.64
N PRO A 86 -8.77 6.42 10.70
CA PRO A 86 -9.13 7.07 11.95
C PRO A 86 -10.11 6.21 12.74
N THR A 87 -9.82 5.94 14.01
CA THR A 87 -10.73 5.18 14.88
C THR A 87 -11.58 6.06 15.78
N ASN A 88 -11.16 7.32 16.00
CA ASN A 88 -11.82 8.28 16.88
C ASN A 88 -12.56 9.39 16.10
N TYR A 89 -12.63 9.27 14.78
CA TYR A 89 -13.26 10.23 13.88
C TYR A 89 -13.98 9.47 12.77
N GLY A 90 -15.18 9.88 12.38
CA GLY A 90 -16.00 9.22 11.35
C GLY A 90 -15.50 9.39 9.91
N GLY A 91 -14.19 9.49 9.71
CA GLY A 91 -13.55 9.73 8.41
C GLY A 91 -13.18 8.44 7.69
N GLY A 92 -13.03 8.54 6.37
CA GLY A 92 -12.51 7.45 5.54
C GLY A 92 -11.03 7.16 5.79
N ALA A 93 -10.56 6.02 5.27
CA ALA A 93 -9.15 5.72 5.24
C ALA A 93 -8.42 6.62 4.23
N PHE A 94 -7.25 7.13 4.58
CA PHE A 94 -6.40 7.96 3.71
C PHE A 94 -5.05 7.30 3.48
N SER A 95 -4.40 7.66 2.37
CA SER A 95 -3.16 7.01 1.92
C SER A 95 -1.90 7.87 2.18
N LEU A 96 -0.76 7.21 2.39
CA LEU A 96 0.57 7.80 2.46
C LEU A 96 1.51 6.99 1.57
N HIS A 97 2.34 7.66 0.78
CA HIS A 97 3.45 7.07 0.04
C HIS A 97 4.77 7.49 0.67
N TYR A 98 5.58 6.51 1.06
CA TYR A 98 6.90 6.72 1.63
C TYR A 98 7.99 6.60 0.56
N PHE A 99 8.54 7.73 0.11
CA PHE A 99 9.63 7.71 -0.86
C PHE A 99 10.98 7.43 -0.19
N GLY A 100 11.12 7.83 1.07
CA GLY A 100 12.36 7.66 1.81
C GLY A 100 12.41 8.54 3.05
N PRO A 101 13.58 8.64 3.71
CA PRO A 101 13.73 9.35 4.96
C PRO A 101 13.50 10.86 4.87
N HIS A 102 13.42 11.47 3.68
CA HIS A 102 13.26 12.91 3.50
C HIS A 102 11.99 13.34 2.77
N LYS A 103 11.17 12.38 2.31
CA LYS A 103 9.98 12.69 1.51
C LYS A 103 8.86 11.68 1.70
N ILE A 104 7.67 12.21 1.95
CA ILE A 104 6.42 11.47 1.86
C ILE A 104 5.39 12.27 1.04
N THR A 105 4.39 11.58 0.51
CA THR A 105 3.15 12.21 0.08
C THR A 105 1.98 11.61 0.84
N MET A 106 0.95 12.40 1.11
CA MET A 106 -0.24 11.97 1.82
C MET A 106 -1.49 12.49 1.13
N GLU A 107 -2.58 11.75 1.27
CA GLU A 107 -3.91 12.20 0.92
C GLU A 107 -4.41 13.17 2.00
N SER A 108 -3.94 14.41 1.90
CA SER A 108 -4.20 15.51 2.82
C SER A 108 -4.04 16.84 2.06
N PHE A 109 -4.48 17.94 2.67
CA PHE A 109 -4.47 19.27 2.04
C PHE A 109 -3.13 19.67 1.40
N TRP A 110 -1.99 19.37 2.04
CA TRP A 110 -0.67 19.78 1.55
C TRP A 110 -0.03 18.80 0.56
N HIS A 111 -0.54 17.57 0.46
CA HIS A 111 -0.11 16.47 -0.42
C HIS A 111 1.35 15.99 -0.32
N SER A 112 2.33 16.86 -0.10
CA SER A 112 3.77 16.58 -0.11
C SER A 112 4.45 17.14 1.14
N TYR A 113 5.26 16.30 1.80
CA TYR A 113 5.94 16.66 3.03
C TYR A 113 7.40 16.17 3.07
N PHE A 114 8.22 16.87 3.87
CA PHE A 114 9.66 16.68 3.98
C PHE A 114 10.12 16.67 5.44
N ARG A 115 11.27 16.04 5.70
CA ARG A 115 11.97 16.10 6.98
C ARG A 115 13.48 16.06 6.78
#